data_AF-A0A6V7Q5T7-F1
#
_entry.id   AF-A0A6V7Q5T7-F1
#
_cell.length_a   1.000
_cell.length_b   1.000
_cell.length_c   1.000
_cell.angle_alpha   90.00
_cell.angle_beta   90.00
_cell.angle_gamma   90.00
#
_symmetry.space_group_name_H-M   'P 1'
#
loop_
_entity.id
_entity.type
_entity.pdbx_description
1 polymer ?
#
loop_
_entity_poly.entity_id
_entity_poly.type
_entity_poly.pdbx_seq_one_letter_code
_entity_poly.pdbx_strand_id
1 'polypeptide(L)'
;MVHHYTNSLLVMSASPSCNPSTPEALLRSPAMTPGVVLHRRADRSLNARFLPRGAIRTRAVAVCDDDVALPSRALSFALALFRSRSRSGPAPPLVGFFGRAHDLDPARREWVYGARGDRYSILLAMFLLLPAPLLRRYSCTLELAPARRVVELAPARRSSPAEPPSSLSRAVGRWWERVTRMEWAPYVPHVRRGKG
;
A
#
# COMPACT_ATOMS: atom_id res chain seq x y z
N MET A 1 14.09 -5.93 31.47
CA MET A 1 14.25 -4.71 30.65
C MET A 1 13.12 -4.66 29.63
N VAL A 2 12.01 -3.98 29.96
CA VAL A 2 10.82 -3.90 29.09
C VAL A 2 10.97 -2.68 28.20
N HIS A 3 11.28 -2.90 26.91
CA HIS A 3 11.26 -1.81 25.94
C HIS A 3 9.81 -1.41 25.66
N HIS A 4 9.36 -0.34 26.31
CA HIS A 4 8.14 0.37 25.93
C HIS A 4 8.36 1.02 24.55
N TYR A 5 7.97 0.33 23.49
CA TYR A 5 7.88 0.94 22.17
C TYR A 5 6.56 1.73 22.11
N THR A 6 6.66 3.05 22.12
CA THR A 6 5.54 3.96 21.91
C THR A 6 4.96 3.74 20.51
N ASN A 7 3.84 3.01 20.47
CA ASN A 7 3.10 2.73 19.25
C ASN A 7 2.35 3.99 18.81
N SER A 8 3.01 4.85 18.03
CA SER A 8 2.30 5.94 17.35
C SER A 8 1.50 5.36 16.18
N LEU A 9 0.22 5.06 16.41
CA LEU A 9 -0.72 4.76 15.34
C LEU A 9 -1.18 6.08 14.71
N LEU A 10 -0.99 6.20 13.40
CA LEU A 10 -1.60 7.27 12.63
C LEU A 10 -2.88 6.73 11.99
N VAL A 11 -4.02 7.28 12.40
CA VAL A 11 -5.28 7.07 11.69
C VAL A 11 -5.49 8.23 10.74
N MET A 12 -5.63 7.92 9.45
CA MET A 12 -6.03 8.88 8.43
C MET A 12 -7.50 8.66 8.10
N SER A 13 -8.35 9.59 8.51
CA SER A 13 -9.74 9.64 8.02
C SER A 13 -9.78 10.50 6.77
N ALA A 14 -10.39 9.97 5.71
CA ALA A 14 -10.85 10.78 4.59
C ALA A 14 -11.96 11.75 5.06
N SER A 15 -12.20 12.76 4.22
CA SER A 15 -13.09 13.90 4.42
C SER A 15 -14.43 13.52 5.11
N PRO A 16 -14.98 14.35 6.01
CA PRO A 16 -16.27 14.10 6.67
C PRO A 16 -17.46 13.94 5.70
N SER A 17 -17.29 14.32 4.43
CA SER A 17 -18.28 14.09 3.37
C SER A 17 -18.26 12.66 2.77
N CYS A 18 -17.28 11.83 3.09
CA CYS A 18 -17.09 10.52 2.47
C CYS A 18 -17.41 9.32 3.37
N ASN A 19 -17.55 9.52 4.69
CA ASN A 19 -18.02 8.47 5.59
C ASN A 19 -18.81 9.09 6.78
N PRO A 20 -20.14 9.28 6.65
CA PRO A 20 -20.98 9.86 7.70
C PRO A 20 -21.13 8.95 8.94
N SER A 21 -20.59 7.73 8.87
CA SER A 21 -20.83 6.65 9.83
C SER A 21 -20.03 6.75 11.12
N THR A 22 -19.00 7.60 11.19
CA THR A 22 -18.20 7.80 12.41
C THR A 22 -18.57 9.15 13.05
N PRO A 23 -19.37 9.16 14.14
CA PRO A 23 -19.73 10.38 14.83
C PRO A 23 -18.51 11.23 15.18
N GLU A 24 -18.59 12.53 14.88
CA GLU A 24 -17.47 13.42 15.11
C GLU A 24 -17.08 13.50 16.59
N ALA A 25 -18.04 13.29 17.49
CA ALA A 25 -17.81 13.18 18.93
C ALA A 25 -16.86 12.03 19.30
N LEU A 26 -16.92 10.88 18.63
CA LEU A 26 -15.98 9.77 18.86
C LEU A 26 -14.57 10.11 18.38
N LEU A 27 -14.48 10.88 17.30
CA LEU A 27 -13.20 11.35 16.74
C LEU A 27 -12.62 12.57 17.48
N ARG A 28 -13.39 13.22 18.35
CA ARG A 28 -12.97 14.34 19.22
C ARG A 28 -12.79 13.89 20.69
N SER A 29 -13.24 12.68 21.04
CA SER A 29 -13.16 12.16 22.39
C SER A 29 -11.69 12.00 22.81
N PRO A 30 -11.29 12.49 24.00
CA PRO A 30 -9.91 12.42 24.49
C PRO A 30 -9.45 10.99 24.84
N ALA A 31 -10.34 9.99 24.72
CA ALA A 31 -10.04 8.58 24.97
C ALA A 31 -9.25 7.88 23.83
N MET A 32 -8.53 8.63 22.98
CA MET A 32 -7.52 7.99 22.14
C MET A 32 -6.35 7.56 23.03
N THR A 33 -5.97 6.29 22.94
CA THR A 33 -4.83 5.71 23.67
C THR A 33 -3.62 6.66 23.59
N PRO A 34 -2.90 6.91 24.69
CA PRO A 34 -1.72 7.77 24.68
C PRO A 34 -0.77 7.40 23.53
N GLY A 35 -0.44 8.39 22.69
CA GLY A 35 0.46 8.22 21.54
C GLY A 35 -0.23 8.05 20.18
N VAL A 36 -1.56 7.99 20.10
CA VAL A 36 -2.29 7.98 18.83
C VAL A 36 -2.62 9.41 18.38
N VAL A 37 -2.31 9.74 17.13
CA VAL A 37 -2.62 11.06 16.56
C VAL A 37 -3.57 10.87 15.38
N LEU A 38 -4.74 11.51 15.46
CA LEU A 38 -5.69 11.57 14.36
C LEU A 38 -5.32 12.74 13.44
N HIS A 39 -5.15 12.46 12.15
CA HIS A 39 -4.99 13.51 11.17
C HIS A 39 -6.10 13.43 10.12
N ARG A 40 -6.92 14.48 10.06
CA ARG A 40 -8.03 14.60 9.11
C ARG A 40 -7.57 15.35 7.85
N ARG A 41 -8.11 14.96 6.69
CA ARG A 41 -7.85 15.64 5.42
C ARG A 41 -9.16 15.92 4.69
N ALA A 42 -9.25 17.08 4.05
CA ALA A 42 -10.45 17.50 3.32
C ALA A 42 -10.47 17.04 1.85
N ASP A 43 -9.31 16.83 1.24
CA ASP A 43 -9.25 16.39 -0.15
C ASP A 43 -9.50 14.88 -0.33
N ARG A 44 -9.82 14.52 -1.57
CA ARG A 44 -10.22 13.17 -2.01
C ARG A 44 -9.08 12.42 -2.71
N SER A 45 -7.84 12.88 -2.56
CA SER A 45 -6.70 12.28 -3.25
C SER A 45 -6.40 10.89 -2.68
N LEU A 46 -6.37 9.87 -3.55
CA LEU A 46 -5.92 8.53 -3.20
C LEU A 46 -4.44 8.49 -2.78
N ASN A 47 -3.65 9.49 -3.21
CA ASN A 47 -2.24 9.62 -2.85
C ASN A 47 -2.04 10.16 -1.43
N ALA A 48 -3.04 10.82 -0.85
CA ALA A 48 -2.92 11.50 0.44
C ALA A 48 -2.45 10.57 1.58
N ARG A 49 -2.86 9.30 1.53
CA ARG A 49 -2.49 8.26 2.51
C ARG A 49 -1.02 7.88 2.53
N PHE A 50 -0.27 8.27 1.51
CA PHE A 50 1.17 8.01 1.43
C PHE A 50 2.04 9.22 1.78
N LEU A 51 1.43 10.35 2.14
CA LEU A 51 2.18 11.56 2.47
C LEU A 51 3.01 11.36 3.75
N PRO A 52 4.30 11.73 3.75
CA PRO A 52 5.11 11.69 4.96
C PRO A 52 4.57 12.71 5.98
N ARG A 53 4.52 12.32 7.26
CA ARG A 53 4.04 13.18 8.34
C ARG A 53 5.01 13.17 9.50
N GLY A 54 5.26 14.34 10.08
CA GLY A 54 6.15 14.49 11.24
C GLY A 54 5.69 13.72 12.48
N ALA A 55 4.39 13.40 12.57
CA ALA A 55 3.82 12.58 13.64
C ALA A 55 4.16 11.08 13.51
N ILE A 56 4.58 10.60 12.34
CA ILE A 56 4.96 9.19 12.14
C ILE A 56 6.36 9.00 12.75
N ARG A 57 6.41 8.35 13.92
CA ARG A 57 7.66 8.01 14.62
C ARG A 57 8.02 6.53 14.52
N THR A 58 7.13 5.72 13.94
CA THR A 58 7.32 4.28 13.79
C THR A 58 8.16 3.94 12.57
N ARG A 59 8.86 2.80 12.63
CA ARG A 59 9.60 2.25 11.46
C ARG A 59 8.67 1.65 10.40
N ALA A 60 7.54 1.09 10.84
CA ALA A 60 6.51 0.50 9.99
C ALA A 60 5.29 1.42 9.94
N VAL A 61 4.70 1.55 8.76
CA VAL A 61 3.44 2.25 8.53
C VAL A 61 2.45 1.25 7.95
N ALA A 62 1.27 1.16 8.58
CA ALA A 62 0.14 0.45 8.04
C ALA A 62 -0.71 1.42 7.20
N VAL A 63 -0.94 1.06 5.94
CA VAL A 63 -1.92 1.70 5.07
C VAL A 63 -3.05 0.71 4.88
N CYS A 64 -4.29 1.14 5.09
CA CYS A 64 -5.48 0.30 5.02
C CYS A 64 -6.62 1.09 4.36
N ASP A 65 -7.45 0.41 3.58
CA ASP A 65 -8.76 0.94 3.18
C ASP A 65 -9.71 0.91 4.38
N ASP A 66 -10.71 1.79 4.41
CA ASP A 66 -11.65 1.93 5.53
C ASP A 66 -12.74 0.86 5.56
N ASP A 67 -12.83 0.04 4.52
CA ASP A 67 -13.73 -1.11 4.39
C ASP A 67 -13.04 -2.47 4.63
N VAL A 68 -11.77 -2.47 5.06
CA VAL A 68 -10.99 -3.67 5.33
C VAL A 68 -10.84 -3.91 6.83
N ALA A 69 -11.41 -5.00 7.32
CA ALA A 69 -11.21 -5.48 8.69
C ALA A 69 -10.36 -6.75 8.70
N LEU A 70 -9.20 -6.70 9.36
CA LEU A 70 -8.33 -7.86 9.55
C LEU A 70 -8.46 -8.44 10.96
N PRO A 71 -8.49 -9.77 11.12
CA PRO A 71 -8.40 -10.40 12.43
C PRO A 71 -7.09 -10.00 13.15
N SER A 72 -7.15 -9.84 14.47
CA SER A 72 -5.99 -9.48 15.30
C SER A 72 -4.79 -10.42 15.08
N ARG A 73 -5.04 -11.73 14.94
CA ARG A 73 -4.00 -12.73 14.62
C ARG A 73 -3.28 -12.45 13.31
N ALA A 74 -4.01 -11.98 12.29
CA ALA A 74 -3.43 -11.67 10.98
C ALA A 74 -2.54 -10.43 11.08
N LEU A 75 -3.01 -9.38 11.78
CA LEU A 75 -2.23 -8.18 12.03
C LEU A 75 -0.93 -8.47 12.80
N SER A 76 -1.01 -9.26 13.87
CA SER A 76 0.15 -9.70 14.65
C SER A 76 1.15 -10.48 13.80
N PHE A 77 0.66 -11.40 12.96
CA PHE A 77 1.50 -12.14 12.02
C PHE A 77 2.19 -11.22 11.00
N ALA A 78 1.46 -10.28 10.39
CA ALA A 78 2.03 -9.34 9.43
C ALA A 78 3.13 -8.48 10.06
N LEU A 79 2.92 -7.99 11.29
CA LEU A 79 3.91 -7.22 12.01
C LEU A 79 5.16 -8.05 12.36
N ALA A 80 4.98 -9.30 12.78
CA ALA A 80 6.09 -10.21 13.04
C ALA A 80 6.90 -10.50 11.77
N LEU A 81 6.22 -10.74 10.65
CA LEU A 81 6.85 -10.96 9.34
C LEU A 81 7.62 -9.72 8.88
N PHE A 82 7.03 -8.52 9.00
CA PHE A 82 7.69 -7.26 8.68
C PHE A 82 8.96 -7.10 9.51
N ARG A 83 8.89 -7.29 10.83
CA ARG A 83 10.05 -7.20 11.74
C ARG A 83 11.14 -8.22 11.44
N SER A 84 10.76 -9.42 10.98
CA SER A 84 11.71 -10.46 10.57
C SER A 84 12.45 -10.03 9.31
N ARG A 85 11.71 -9.67 8.24
CA ARG A 85 12.29 -9.31 6.94
C ARG A 85 13.09 -8.00 6.99
N SER A 86 12.72 -7.05 7.85
CA SER A 86 13.50 -5.81 8.04
C SER A 86 14.91 -6.05 8.57
N ARG A 87 15.17 -7.20 9.21
CA ARG A 87 16.47 -7.52 9.81
C ARG A 87 17.37 -8.37 8.91
N SER A 88 16.80 -9.10 7.96
CA SER A 88 17.50 -10.13 7.19
C SER A 88 17.36 -10.00 5.67
N GLY A 89 16.52 -9.09 5.19
CA GLY A 89 16.24 -8.93 3.76
C GLY A 89 17.19 -7.98 3.04
N PRO A 90 17.49 -8.21 1.74
CA PRO A 90 18.28 -7.30 0.91
C PRO A 90 17.51 -6.05 0.46
N ALA A 91 16.18 -6.02 0.67
CA ALA A 91 15.29 -4.94 0.24
C ALA A 91 14.33 -4.53 1.36
N PRO A 92 13.80 -3.28 1.34
CA PRO A 92 12.82 -2.82 2.32
C PRO A 92 11.56 -3.69 2.26
N PRO A 93 11.07 -4.25 3.38
CA PRO A 93 10.00 -5.22 3.32
C PRO A 93 8.64 -4.57 3.07
N LEU A 94 7.89 -5.13 2.12
CA LEU A 94 6.47 -4.89 1.96
C LEU A 94 5.72 -6.13 2.45
N VAL A 95 4.71 -5.94 3.31
CA VAL A 95 3.86 -7.03 3.81
C VAL A 95 2.40 -6.66 3.62
N GLY A 96 1.63 -7.51 2.95
CA GLY A 96 0.21 -7.30 2.73
C GLY A 96 -0.51 -8.62 2.46
N PHE A 97 -1.83 -8.58 2.46
CA PHE A 97 -2.69 -9.76 2.26
C PHE A 97 -3.32 -9.82 0.87
N PHE A 98 -3.32 -8.70 0.15
CA PHE A 98 -4.05 -8.54 -1.10
C PHE A 98 -3.09 -8.52 -2.29
N GLY A 99 -2.66 -9.71 -2.70
CA GLY A 99 -1.80 -9.92 -3.86
C GLY A 99 -2.53 -9.69 -5.18
N ARG A 100 -1.83 -9.11 -6.15
CA ARG A 100 -2.23 -9.03 -7.55
C ARG A 100 -1.03 -9.36 -8.42
N ALA A 101 -1.31 -9.74 -9.65
CA ALA A 101 -0.30 -9.93 -10.67
C ALA A 101 -0.55 -9.00 -11.85
N HIS A 102 0.53 -8.66 -12.53
CA HIS A 102 0.49 -8.25 -13.91
C HIS A 102 0.93 -9.43 -14.78
N ASP A 103 0.37 -9.55 -15.97
CA ASP A 103 0.82 -10.49 -16.99
C ASP A 103 0.82 -9.79 -18.35
N LEU A 104 1.63 -10.26 -19.29
CA LEU A 104 1.53 -9.84 -20.68
C LEU A 104 0.55 -10.79 -21.38
N ASP A 105 -0.53 -10.26 -21.93
CA ASP A 105 -1.38 -11.01 -22.85
C ASP A 105 -0.70 -11.01 -24.23
N PRO A 106 -0.19 -12.15 -24.72
CA PRO A 106 0.55 -12.19 -25.98
C PRO A 106 -0.34 -11.98 -27.20
N ALA A 107 -1.63 -12.34 -27.12
CA ALA A 107 -2.57 -12.18 -28.23
C ALA A 107 -2.91 -10.70 -28.43
N ARG A 108 -3.11 -9.98 -27.32
CA ARG A 108 -3.44 -8.55 -27.35
C ARG A 108 -2.22 -7.65 -27.38
N ARG A 109 -1.03 -8.17 -27.05
CA ARG A 109 0.21 -7.42 -26.81
C ARG A 109 -0.01 -6.30 -25.78
N GLU A 110 -0.83 -6.59 -24.76
CA GLU A 110 -1.20 -5.66 -23.71
C GLU A 110 -0.89 -6.26 -22.34
N TRP A 111 -0.46 -5.44 -21.39
CA TRP A 111 -0.38 -5.85 -20.00
C TRP A 111 -1.78 -5.95 -19.40
N VAL A 112 -2.05 -7.07 -18.74
CA VAL A 112 -3.27 -7.32 -17.96
C VAL A 112 -2.93 -7.30 -16.48
N TYR A 113 -3.90 -6.88 -15.67
CA TYR A 113 -3.79 -6.80 -14.22
C TYR A 113 -4.96 -7.57 -13.60
N GLY A 114 -4.67 -8.44 -12.63
CA GLY A 114 -5.70 -9.28 -12.03
C GLY A 114 -5.24 -10.02 -10.78
N ALA A 115 -6.19 -10.69 -10.13
CA ALA A 115 -5.88 -11.67 -9.10
C ALA A 115 -5.42 -12.97 -9.75
N ARG A 116 -4.42 -13.62 -9.16
CA ARG A 116 -3.91 -14.93 -9.57
C ARG A 116 -3.77 -15.79 -8.34
N GLY A 117 -4.12 -17.08 -8.44
CA GLY A 117 -4.05 -18.02 -7.32
C GLY A 117 -2.66 -18.59 -7.07
N ASP A 118 -1.79 -18.52 -8.07
CA ASP A 118 -0.47 -19.15 -8.11
C ASP A 118 0.69 -18.16 -7.95
N ARG A 119 0.47 -16.88 -8.25
CA ARG A 119 1.53 -15.85 -8.26
C ARG A 119 1.02 -14.47 -7.90
N TYR A 120 1.96 -13.60 -7.52
CA TYR A 120 1.72 -12.18 -7.36
C TYR A 120 2.99 -11.38 -7.70
N SER A 121 2.80 -10.16 -8.16
CA SER A 121 3.89 -9.19 -8.41
C SER A 121 3.58 -7.80 -7.84
N ILE A 122 2.39 -7.62 -7.27
CA ILE A 122 1.88 -6.37 -6.72
C ILE A 122 1.20 -6.68 -5.39
N LEU A 123 1.43 -5.86 -4.37
CA LEU A 123 0.66 -5.86 -3.12
C LEU A 123 -0.22 -4.61 -3.11
N LEU A 124 -1.52 -4.79 -2.89
CA LEU A 124 -2.44 -3.66 -2.82
C LEU A 124 -2.36 -2.96 -1.47
N ALA A 125 -2.46 -1.63 -1.52
CA ALA A 125 -2.61 -0.79 -0.35
C ALA A 125 -4.01 -0.86 0.31
N MET A 126 -4.80 -1.91 -0.01
CA MET A 126 -5.99 -2.30 0.75
C MET A 126 -5.62 -2.65 2.19
N PHE A 127 -4.51 -3.37 2.36
CA PHE A 127 -3.75 -3.42 3.59
C PHE A 127 -2.26 -3.66 3.24
N LEU A 128 -1.41 -2.74 3.66
CA LEU A 128 0.03 -2.78 3.39
C LEU A 128 0.80 -2.25 4.59
N LEU A 129 1.71 -3.06 5.13
CA LEU A 129 2.80 -2.60 5.97
C LEU A 129 4.01 -2.27 5.10
N LEU A 130 4.52 -1.05 5.25
CA LEU A 130 5.71 -0.58 4.55
C LEU A 130 6.64 0.21 5.48
N PRO A 131 7.93 0.35 5.14
CA PRO A 131 8.87 1.16 5.90
C PRO A 131 8.55 2.64 5.73
N ALA A 132 8.57 3.40 6.83
CA ALA A 132 8.25 4.83 6.82
C ALA A 132 9.05 5.66 5.77
N PRO A 133 10.33 5.39 5.48
CA PRO A 133 11.07 6.09 4.43
C PRO A 133 10.45 5.97 3.02
N LEU A 134 9.71 4.89 2.74
CA LEU A 134 9.04 4.72 1.44
C LEU A 134 7.92 5.74 1.23
N LEU A 135 7.29 6.29 2.28
CA LEU A 135 6.30 7.37 2.14
C LEU A 135 6.93 8.61 1.49
N ARG A 136 8.13 8.98 1.96
CA ARG A 136 8.89 10.11 1.41
C ARG A 136 9.36 9.81 0.00
N ARG A 137 9.94 8.63 -0.23
CA ARG A 137 10.37 8.22 -1.58
C ARG A 137 9.19 8.28 -2.55
N TYR A 138 8.05 7.71 -2.18
CA TYR A 138 6.85 7.74 -3.00
C TYR A 138 6.32 9.14 -3.25
N SER A 139 6.28 10.01 -2.24
CA SER A 139 5.60 11.31 -2.35
C SER A 139 6.47 12.42 -2.92
N CYS A 140 7.79 12.39 -2.66
CA CYS A 140 8.68 13.52 -2.87
C CYS A 140 9.66 13.35 -4.03
N THR A 141 9.78 12.16 -4.64
CA THR A 141 10.66 12.00 -5.81
C THR A 141 9.92 12.34 -7.10
N LEU A 142 10.66 12.92 -8.05
CA LEU A 142 10.19 13.18 -9.41
C LEU A 142 10.00 11.87 -10.19
N GLU A 143 10.86 10.87 -9.93
CA GLU A 143 10.80 9.53 -10.50
C GLU A 143 9.41 8.90 -10.36
N LEU A 144 8.77 9.03 -9.20
CA LEU A 144 7.46 8.44 -8.92
C LEU A 144 6.28 9.39 -9.19
N ALA A 145 6.54 10.62 -9.67
CA ALA A 145 5.48 11.58 -9.99
C ALA A 145 4.49 11.07 -11.07
N PRO A 146 4.94 10.38 -12.14
CA PRO A 146 4.02 9.79 -13.11
C PRO A 146 3.10 8.74 -12.49
N ALA A 147 3.62 7.93 -11.55
CA ALA A 147 2.83 6.91 -10.84
C ALA A 147 1.72 7.57 -10.01
N ARG A 148 2.06 8.61 -9.24
CA ARG A 148 1.09 9.37 -8.43
C ARG A 148 -0.01 9.99 -9.30
N ARG A 149 0.34 10.53 -10.46
CA ARG A 149 -0.63 11.12 -11.40
C ARG A 149 -1.64 10.09 -11.92
N VAL A 150 -1.19 8.87 -12.23
CA VAL A 150 -2.10 7.79 -12.67
C VAL A 150 -3.09 7.43 -11.56
N VAL A 151 -2.63 7.35 -10.31
CA VAL A 151 -3.49 7.08 -9.15
C VAL A 151 -4.50 8.20 -8.93
N GLU A 152 -4.10 9.45 -9.12
CA GLU A 152 -4.98 10.62 -8.93
C GLU A 152 -6.10 10.67 -9.99
N LEU A 153 -5.77 10.29 -11.22
CA LEU A 153 -6.71 10.27 -12.34
C LEU A 153 -7.57 9.00 -12.40
N ALA A 154 -7.28 8.01 -11.54
CA ALA A 154 -8.08 6.80 -11.49
C ALA A 154 -9.48 7.17 -10.96
N PRO A 155 -10.56 6.81 -11.67
CA PRO A 155 -11.91 7.04 -11.18
C PRO A 155 -12.06 6.37 -9.82
N ALA A 156 -12.59 7.10 -8.84
CA ALA A 156 -12.89 6.57 -7.51
C ALA A 156 -13.69 5.27 -7.68
N ARG A 157 -13.16 4.16 -7.14
CA ARG A 157 -13.82 2.85 -7.20
C ARG A 157 -15.25 3.01 -6.67
N ARG A 158 -16.26 2.66 -7.48
CA ARG A 158 -17.52 2.19 -6.93
C ARG A 158 -17.22 0.84 -6.28
N SER A 159 -17.64 0.68 -5.04
CA SER A 159 -17.53 -0.50 -4.20
C SER A 159 -18.10 -1.74 -4.89
N SER A 160 -17.28 -2.43 -5.69
CA SER A 160 -17.59 -3.77 -6.18
C SER A 160 -16.30 -4.57 -6.35
N PRO A 161 -16.27 -5.85 -5.93
CA PRO A 161 -15.11 -6.72 -6.08
C PRO A 161 -14.90 -7.23 -7.52
N ALA A 162 -15.69 -6.73 -8.49
CA ALA A 162 -15.57 -7.10 -9.90
C ALA A 162 -14.29 -6.58 -10.56
N GLU A 163 -13.93 -7.23 -11.67
CA GLU A 163 -12.75 -6.93 -12.47
C GLU A 163 -12.57 -5.42 -12.75
N PRO A 164 -11.32 -4.93 -12.73
CA PRO A 164 -11.05 -3.55 -13.08
C PRO A 164 -11.45 -3.30 -14.55
N PRO A 165 -12.06 -2.14 -14.85
CA PRO A 165 -12.39 -1.79 -16.23
C PRO A 165 -11.11 -1.81 -17.08
N SER A 166 -11.23 -2.21 -18.34
CA SER A 166 -10.12 -2.35 -19.30
C SER A 166 -9.23 -1.09 -19.41
N SER A 167 -9.80 0.09 -19.13
CA SER A 167 -9.07 1.36 -19.06
C SER A 167 -8.03 1.41 -17.94
N LEU A 168 -8.30 0.82 -16.78
CA LEU A 168 -7.38 0.74 -15.65
C LEU A 168 -6.28 -0.28 -15.93
N SER A 169 -6.62 -1.43 -16.53
CA SER A 169 -5.64 -2.43 -16.97
C SER A 169 -4.67 -1.85 -17.99
N ARG A 170 -5.16 -1.08 -18.98
CA ARG A 170 -4.31 -0.35 -19.93
C ARG A 170 -3.49 0.77 -19.27
N ALA A 171 -4.03 1.49 -18.29
CA ALA A 171 -3.31 2.55 -17.59
C ALA A 171 -2.16 1.98 -16.72
N VAL A 172 -2.42 0.87 -16.02
CA VAL A 172 -1.42 0.09 -15.29
C VAL A 172 -0.40 -0.50 -16.27
N GLY A 173 -0.84 -1.00 -17.41
CA GLY A 173 0.05 -1.49 -18.47
C GLY A 173 1.00 -0.44 -19.03
N ARG A 174 0.48 0.73 -19.41
CA ARG A 174 1.30 1.88 -19.86
C ARG A 174 2.19 2.46 -18.76
N TRP A 175 1.80 2.32 -17.50
CA TRP A 175 2.67 2.65 -16.38
C TRP A 175 3.80 1.63 -16.27
N TRP A 176 3.49 0.33 -16.38
CA TRP A 176 4.47 -0.74 -16.30
C TRP A 176 5.46 -0.72 -17.47
N GLU A 177 5.02 -0.46 -18.70
CA GLU A 177 5.91 -0.24 -19.86
C GLU A 177 6.89 0.92 -19.64
N ARG A 178 6.47 1.97 -18.93
CA ARG A 178 7.36 3.08 -18.56
C ARG A 178 8.32 2.69 -17.45
N VAL A 179 7.87 1.91 -16.47
CA VAL A 179 8.72 1.41 -15.37
C VAL A 179 9.76 0.41 -15.87
N THR A 180 9.39 -0.50 -16.79
CA THR A 180 10.32 -1.49 -17.37
C THR A 180 11.29 -0.86 -18.37
N ARG A 181 10.90 0.22 -19.07
CA ARG A 181 11.83 1.04 -19.89
C ARG A 181 12.77 1.94 -19.07
N MET A 182 12.49 2.17 -17.78
CA MET A 182 13.34 2.95 -16.88
C MET A 182 14.40 2.11 -16.14
N GLU A 183 14.77 0.92 -16.63
CA GLU A 183 15.73 0.01 -16.00
C GLU A 183 15.52 -0.18 -14.49
N TRP A 184 14.30 -0.51 -14.08
CA TRP A 184 14.08 -1.18 -12.80
C TRP A 184 14.04 -2.68 -13.05
N ALA A 185 15.21 -3.32 -13.04
CA ALA A 185 15.30 -4.77 -12.93
C ALA A 185 14.70 -5.18 -11.58
N PRO A 186 13.60 -5.96 -11.52
CA PRO A 186 13.30 -6.65 -10.29
C PRO A 186 14.43 -7.65 -10.06
N TYR A 187 14.94 -7.70 -8.83
CA TYR A 187 15.72 -8.83 -8.35
C TYR A 187 14.95 -10.12 -8.68
N VAL A 188 15.41 -10.83 -9.70
CA VAL A 188 15.00 -12.19 -10.02
C VAL A 188 15.82 -13.08 -9.08
N PRO A 189 15.22 -13.82 -8.14
CA PRO A 189 15.97 -14.80 -7.39
C PRO A 189 16.53 -15.79 -8.40
N HIS A 190 17.86 -15.94 -8.45
CA HIS A 190 18.48 -17.02 -9.18
C HIS A 190 17.97 -18.34 -8.60
N VAL A 191 17.00 -18.97 -9.27
CA VAL A 191 16.72 -20.39 -9.09
C VAL A 191 17.97 -21.10 -9.61
N ARG A 192 18.86 -21.51 -8.71
CA ARG A 192 19.89 -22.49 -9.04
C ARG A 192 19.16 -23.74 -9.52
N ARG A 193 19.16 -23.97 -10.83
CA ARG A 193 18.92 -25.30 -11.39
C ARG A 193 20.03 -26.20 -10.84
N GLY A 194 19.71 -27.04 -9.85
CA GLY A 194 20.50 -28.22 -9.58
C GLY A 194 20.48 -29.09 -10.83
N LYS A 195 21.65 -29.34 -11.41
CA LYS A 195 21.84 -30.46 -12.32
C LYS A 195 22.20 -31.66 -11.44
N GLY A 196 21.45 -32.74 -11.60
CA GLY A 196 21.94 -34.09 -11.31
C GLY A 196 22.96 -34.52 -12.36
#